data_AF-A0A962QA34-F1
#
_entry.id   AF-A0A962QA34-F1
#
_cell.length_a   1.000
_cell.length_b   1.000
_cell.length_c   1.000
_cell.angle_alpha   90.00
_cell.angle_beta   90.00
_cell.angle_gamma   90.00
#
_symmetry.space_group_name_H-M   'P 1'
#
loop_
_entity.id
_entity.type
_entity.pdbx_description
1 polymer ?
#
loop_
_entity_poly.entity_id
_entity_poly.type
_entity_poly.pdbx_seq_one_letter_code
_entity_poly.pdbx_strand_id
1 'polypeptide(L)'
;MPSRAELVNRANVMGLDPANYPNDSKLEQKIIYLETNASTMAGTLATGTLTQSGAATDGDQVEIGGITYEYLTALSEKKASTTLTSDTTNVSEGDTVTIEGVTYTFRATPVNPYDVDIGASAAASLDNLKAAINDSGTEGTTYGTDTAAHPRVTATTNTDTTQVVEAINLGSYANDYLVSTTSAHLSWDGTTFTDGTPGVDPIPYEVLLTGVAATELDNLKQAINAGDTENGLDGEGTNWS
;
A
#
# COMPACT_ATOMS: atom_id res chain seq x y z
N MET A 1 -43.49 13.22 29.19
CA MET A 1 -43.83 13.79 27.88
C MET A 1 -42.55 14.35 27.30
N PRO A 2 -42.19 14.02 26.06
CA PRO A 2 -41.03 14.58 25.37
C PRO A 2 -41.09 16.11 25.39
N SER A 3 -39.93 16.75 25.46
CA SER A 3 -39.82 18.20 25.34
C SER A 3 -40.20 18.67 23.93
N ARG A 4 -40.61 19.95 23.80
CA ARG A 4 -40.91 20.56 22.50
C ARG A 4 -39.78 20.37 21.47
N ALA A 5 -38.52 20.46 21.90
CA ALA A 5 -37.36 20.31 21.03
C ALA A 5 -37.24 18.88 20.47
N GLU A 6 -37.49 17.86 21.30
CA GLU A 6 -37.50 16.46 20.88
C GLU A 6 -38.66 16.17 19.91
N LEU A 7 -39.83 16.77 20.14
CA LEU A 7 -40.98 16.66 19.22
C LEU A 7 -40.72 17.34 17.87
N VAL A 8 -40.03 18.49 17.86
CA VAL A 8 -39.63 19.19 16.63
C VAL A 8 -38.69 18.33 15.79
N ASN A 9 -37.68 17.72 16.42
CA ASN A 9 -36.74 16.84 15.72
C ASN A 9 -37.46 15.64 15.11
N ARG A 10 -38.34 14.98 15.85
CA ARG A 10 -39.14 13.85 15.35
C ARG A 10 -40.11 14.26 14.24
N ALA A 11 -40.74 15.43 14.36
CA ALA A 11 -41.60 15.98 13.32
C ALA A 11 -40.83 16.28 12.02
N ASN A 12 -39.64 16.86 12.11
CA ASN A 12 -38.79 17.14 10.95
C ASN A 12 -38.38 15.87 10.21
N VAL A 13 -38.03 14.80 10.94
CA VAL A 13 -37.75 13.47 10.35
C VAL A 13 -38.98 12.88 9.63
N MET A 14 -40.19 13.26 10.07
CA MET A 14 -41.46 12.85 9.46
C MET A 14 -41.98 13.80 8.38
N GLY A 15 -41.22 14.84 8.01
CA GLY A 15 -41.67 15.87 7.05
C GLY A 15 -42.88 16.67 7.55
N LEU A 16 -43.14 16.68 8.86
CA LEU A 16 -44.17 17.49 9.50
C LEU A 16 -43.58 18.85 9.88
N ASP A 17 -44.23 19.93 9.43
CA ASP A 17 -43.94 21.27 9.94
C ASP A 17 -44.52 21.44 11.37
N PRO A 18 -43.66 21.56 12.41
CA PRO A 18 -44.10 21.70 13.80
C PRO A 18 -44.84 23.00 14.08
N ALA A 19 -44.68 24.04 13.23
CA ALA A 19 -45.35 25.33 13.40
C ALA A 19 -46.87 25.23 13.27
N ASN A 20 -47.36 24.23 12.51
CA ASN A 20 -48.79 23.95 12.36
C ASN A 20 -49.44 23.30 13.60
N TYR A 21 -48.63 22.95 14.61
CA TYR A 21 -49.10 22.29 15.84
C TYR A 21 -48.53 23.00 17.09
N PRO A 22 -49.13 24.12 17.53
CA PRO A 22 -48.67 24.89 18.69
C PRO A 22 -48.80 24.16 20.04
N ASN A 23 -49.63 23.13 20.09
CA ASN A 23 -49.84 22.30 21.27
C ASN A 23 -49.03 21.00 21.17
N ASP A 24 -48.19 20.75 22.16
CA ASP A 24 -47.23 19.63 22.20
C ASP A 24 -47.93 18.26 22.16
N SER A 25 -49.06 18.11 22.85
CA SER A 25 -49.83 16.86 22.83
C SER A 25 -50.43 16.58 21.45
N LYS A 26 -50.81 17.63 20.69
CA LYS A 26 -51.32 17.46 19.32
C LYS A 26 -50.21 17.13 18.32
N LEU A 27 -49.04 17.75 18.50
CA LEU A 27 -47.84 17.45 17.71
C LEU A 27 -47.40 16.00 17.95
N GLU A 28 -47.31 15.59 19.22
CA GLU A 28 -46.93 14.22 19.62
C GLU A 28 -47.91 13.17 19.09
N GLN A 29 -49.23 13.39 19.20
CA GLN A 29 -50.23 12.47 18.64
C GLN A 29 -50.11 12.33 17.12
N LYS A 30 -49.83 13.43 16.41
CA LYS A 30 -49.68 13.42 14.96
C LYS A 30 -48.38 12.72 14.53
N ILE A 31 -47.30 12.92 15.28
CA ILE A 31 -46.03 12.19 15.11
C ILE A 31 -46.26 10.69 15.31
N ILE A 32 -46.87 10.28 16.44
CA ILE A 32 -47.14 8.86 16.74
C ILE A 32 -48.02 8.23 15.65
N TYR A 33 -49.04 8.95 15.16
CA TYR A 33 -49.87 8.47 14.06
C TYR A 33 -49.07 8.24 12.78
N LEU A 34 -48.14 9.13 12.43
CA LEU A 34 -47.28 8.94 11.27
C LEU A 34 -46.24 7.85 11.52
N GLU A 35 -45.60 7.78 12.69
CA GLU A 35 -44.64 6.73 13.04
C GLU A 35 -45.28 5.34 13.03
N THR A 36 -46.54 5.24 13.45
CA THR A 36 -47.28 3.97 13.48
C THR A 36 -47.77 3.55 12.08
N ASN A 37 -48.02 4.52 11.19
CA ASN A 37 -48.61 4.26 9.87
C ASN A 37 -47.64 4.48 8.69
N ALA A 38 -46.42 4.96 8.93
CA ALA A 38 -45.41 5.17 7.90
C ALA A 38 -44.61 3.88 7.67
N SER A 39 -44.64 3.37 6.44
CA SER A 39 -43.73 2.31 5.99
C SER A 39 -42.32 2.83 5.67
N THR A 40 -42.11 4.15 5.66
CA THR A 40 -40.84 4.81 5.35
C THR A 40 -40.74 6.14 6.09
N MET A 41 -39.79 6.27 7.01
CA MET A 41 -39.40 7.57 7.55
C MET A 41 -38.60 8.31 6.47
N ALA A 42 -39.09 9.45 5.98
CA ALA A 42 -38.46 10.22 4.90
C ALA A 42 -37.31 11.10 5.44
N GLY A 43 -36.35 10.49 6.13
CA GLY A 43 -35.06 11.12 6.40
C GLY A 43 -34.26 11.14 5.11
N THR A 44 -34.12 12.30 4.46
CA THR A 44 -33.20 12.45 3.33
C THR A 44 -31.78 12.60 3.87
N LEU A 45 -30.85 11.77 3.38
CA LEU A 45 -29.43 11.93 3.68
C LEU A 45 -28.93 13.29 3.16
N ALA A 46 -28.05 13.95 3.91
CA ALA A 46 -27.41 15.16 3.43
C ALA A 46 -26.55 14.84 2.19
N THR A 47 -26.75 15.58 1.10
CA THR A 47 -25.97 15.43 -0.13
C THR A 47 -25.14 16.68 -0.38
N GLY A 48 -23.87 16.50 -0.76
CA GLY A 48 -23.01 17.53 -1.32
C GLY A 48 -22.58 17.16 -2.73
N THR A 49 -22.28 18.15 -3.58
CA THR A 49 -21.75 17.92 -4.93
C THR A 49 -20.35 18.51 -5.02
N LEU A 50 -19.35 17.65 -5.24
CA LEU A 50 -18.01 18.06 -5.63
C LEU A 50 -17.94 18.12 -7.16
N THR A 51 -17.49 19.25 -7.71
CA THR A 51 -17.31 19.43 -9.17
C THR A 51 -15.85 19.75 -9.44
N GLN A 52 -15.20 18.93 -10.27
CA GLN A 52 -13.84 19.18 -10.76
C GLN A 52 -13.92 19.71 -12.19
N SER A 53 -13.44 20.93 -12.44
CA SER A 53 -13.55 21.62 -13.73
C SER A 53 -12.36 21.42 -14.67
N GLY A 54 -11.34 20.69 -14.22
CA GLY A 54 -10.11 20.35 -14.96
C GLY A 54 -9.26 19.38 -14.15
N ALA A 55 -8.24 18.76 -14.77
CA ALA A 55 -7.34 17.86 -14.05
C ALA A 55 -6.70 18.59 -12.86
N ALA A 56 -6.61 17.93 -11.71
CA ALA A 56 -5.93 18.45 -10.54
C ALA A 56 -4.42 18.55 -10.80
N THR A 57 -3.75 19.41 -10.04
CA THR A 57 -2.29 19.52 -10.02
C THR A 57 -1.68 18.79 -8.83
N ASP A 58 -0.40 18.45 -8.96
CA ASP A 58 0.38 17.82 -7.89
C ASP A 58 0.35 18.69 -6.62
N GLY A 59 -0.05 18.10 -5.49
CA GLY A 59 -0.22 18.78 -4.20
C GLY A 59 -1.56 19.48 -4.00
N ASP A 60 -2.50 19.39 -4.96
CA ASP A 60 -3.87 19.87 -4.72
C ASP A 60 -4.51 19.06 -3.60
N GLN A 61 -5.39 19.69 -2.82
CA GLN A 61 -6.03 19.05 -1.68
C GLN A 61 -7.55 19.21 -1.75
N VAL A 62 -8.28 18.17 -1.35
CA VAL A 62 -9.72 18.21 -1.12
C VAL A 62 -10.02 17.70 0.28
N GLU A 63 -10.79 18.47 1.05
CA GLU A 63 -11.21 18.07 2.40
C GLU A 63 -12.65 17.57 2.38
N ILE A 64 -12.88 16.34 2.86
CA ILE A 64 -14.21 15.72 2.93
C ILE A 64 -14.38 15.14 4.33
N GLY A 65 -15.39 15.63 5.07
CA GLY A 65 -15.68 15.12 6.42
C GLY A 65 -14.56 15.35 7.45
N GLY A 66 -13.70 16.36 7.25
CA GLY A 66 -12.54 16.64 8.11
C GLY A 66 -11.28 15.84 7.75
N ILE A 67 -11.32 15.08 6.65
CA ILE A 67 -10.22 14.31 6.11
C ILE A 67 -9.67 15.03 4.88
N THR A 68 -8.38 15.34 4.88
CA THR A 68 -7.67 15.91 3.72
C THR A 68 -7.20 14.80 2.79
N TYR A 69 -7.57 14.88 1.52
CA TYR A 69 -7.06 14.03 0.44
C TYR A 69 -6.14 14.86 -0.44
N GLU A 70 -4.93 14.37 -0.72
CA GLU A 70 -3.91 15.05 -1.53
C GLU A 70 -3.76 14.37 -2.90
N TYR A 71 -3.80 15.17 -3.97
CA TYR A 71 -3.62 14.71 -5.34
C TYR A 71 -2.13 14.66 -5.67
N LEU A 72 -1.65 13.48 -6.08
CA LEU A 72 -0.24 13.24 -6.31
C LEU A 72 0.02 12.64 -7.69
N THR A 73 1.09 13.08 -8.34
CA THR A 73 1.58 12.53 -9.62
C THR A 73 2.12 11.12 -9.48
N ALA A 74 2.55 10.76 -8.28
CA ALA A 74 2.88 9.41 -7.88
C ALA A 74 2.45 9.23 -6.42
N LEU A 75 1.69 8.17 -6.15
CA LEU A 75 1.35 7.75 -4.80
C LEU A 75 2.63 7.39 -4.02
N SER A 76 2.61 7.48 -2.69
CA SER A 76 3.75 7.16 -1.81
C SER A 76 4.08 5.66 -1.73
N GLU A 77 3.76 4.91 -2.79
CA GLU A 77 4.05 3.51 -2.99
C GLU A 77 5.56 3.26 -2.93
N LYS A 78 5.95 2.31 -2.10
CA LYS A 78 7.33 1.89 -1.91
C LYS A 78 7.47 0.46 -2.37
N LYS A 79 8.62 0.16 -2.95
CA LYS A 79 9.04 -1.21 -3.21
C LYS A 79 9.52 -1.82 -1.91
N ALA A 80 9.23 -3.10 -1.73
CA ALA A 80 9.82 -3.83 -0.63
C ALA A 80 11.34 -3.91 -0.82
N SER A 81 12.10 -3.83 0.26
CA SER A 81 13.55 -3.96 0.25
C SER A 81 14.08 -4.67 1.50
N THR A 82 15.32 -5.10 1.44
CA THR A 82 16.07 -5.67 2.58
C THR A 82 17.55 -5.41 2.38
N THR A 83 18.29 -5.33 3.49
CA THR A 83 19.72 -5.06 3.47
C THR A 83 20.51 -6.27 3.93
N LEU A 84 21.43 -6.72 3.08
CA LEU A 84 22.50 -7.64 3.44
C LEU A 84 23.67 -6.84 4.01
N THR A 85 24.13 -7.18 5.21
CA THR A 85 25.26 -6.54 5.89
C THR A 85 26.44 -7.51 5.99
N SER A 86 27.64 -7.02 5.71
CA SER A 86 28.91 -7.74 5.92
C SER A 86 29.64 -7.21 7.14
N ASP A 87 30.26 -8.12 7.91
CA ASP A 87 31.13 -7.77 9.04
C ASP A 87 32.56 -7.35 8.63
N THR A 88 32.80 -7.13 7.33
CA THR A 88 34.09 -6.87 6.64
C THR A 88 35.01 -8.07 6.44
N THR A 89 34.73 -9.20 7.08
CA THR A 89 35.41 -10.47 6.78
C THR A 89 34.86 -11.03 5.48
N ASN A 90 35.74 -11.56 4.63
CA ASN A 90 35.32 -12.09 3.35
C ASN A 90 34.54 -13.41 3.53
N VAL A 91 33.64 -13.67 2.59
CA VAL A 91 32.89 -14.93 2.49
C VAL A 91 33.81 -16.11 2.16
N SER A 92 33.38 -17.30 2.55
CA SER A 92 34.10 -18.55 2.31
C SER A 92 33.55 -19.31 1.09
N GLU A 93 34.38 -20.20 0.54
CA GLU A 93 33.99 -21.11 -0.53
C GLU A 93 32.75 -21.93 -0.14
N GLY A 94 31.70 -21.85 -0.97
CA GLY A 94 30.43 -22.54 -0.74
C GLY A 94 29.46 -21.82 0.18
N ASP A 95 29.80 -20.63 0.69
CA ASP A 95 28.82 -19.76 1.34
C ASP A 95 27.73 -19.39 0.32
N THR A 96 26.49 -19.26 0.80
CA THR A 96 25.35 -18.98 -0.07
C THR A 96 24.56 -17.78 0.42
N VAL A 97 23.97 -17.06 -0.52
CA VAL A 97 22.93 -16.06 -0.30
C VAL A 97 21.72 -16.49 -1.14
N THR A 98 20.58 -16.69 -0.49
CA THR A 98 19.33 -17.04 -1.18
C THR A 98 18.35 -15.89 -1.08
N ILE A 99 17.80 -15.50 -2.23
CA ILE A 99 16.79 -14.44 -2.37
C ILE A 99 15.63 -15.03 -3.15
N GLU A 100 14.45 -15.10 -2.54
CA GLU A 100 13.20 -15.54 -3.15
C GLU A 100 13.34 -16.78 -4.06
N GLY A 101 13.99 -17.82 -3.51
CA GLY A 101 14.17 -19.11 -4.17
C GLY A 101 15.36 -19.21 -5.15
N VAL A 102 16.08 -18.13 -5.42
CA VAL A 102 17.35 -18.15 -6.18
C VAL A 102 18.52 -18.16 -5.22
N THR A 103 19.40 -19.17 -5.33
CA THR A 103 20.59 -19.33 -4.48
C THR A 103 21.86 -18.95 -5.24
N TYR A 104 22.51 -17.89 -4.76
CA TYR A 104 23.83 -17.47 -5.19
C TYR A 104 24.89 -18.16 -4.34
N THR A 105 25.88 -18.79 -4.97
CA THR A 105 26.93 -19.53 -4.25
C THR A 105 28.28 -18.89 -4.49
N PHE A 106 28.98 -18.52 -3.41
CA PHE A 106 30.32 -17.94 -3.50
C PHE A 106 31.36 -19.01 -3.85
N ARG A 107 32.13 -18.74 -4.90
CA ARG A 107 33.17 -19.63 -5.46
C ARG A 107 34.45 -18.86 -5.69
N ALA A 108 35.59 -19.48 -5.42
CA ALA A 108 36.91 -18.96 -5.81
C ALA A 108 37.13 -18.98 -7.33
N THR A 109 36.31 -19.74 -8.07
CA THR A 109 36.28 -19.71 -9.54
C THR A 109 34.85 -19.99 -9.98
N PRO A 110 34.08 -18.96 -10.34
CA PRO A 110 32.68 -19.14 -10.70
C PRO A 110 32.58 -19.77 -12.11
N VAL A 111 31.85 -20.88 -12.22
CA VAL A 111 31.70 -21.61 -13.49
C VAL A 111 30.23 -21.89 -13.81
N ASN A 112 29.43 -22.18 -12.79
CA ASN A 112 28.03 -22.55 -12.96
C ASN A 112 27.12 -21.34 -12.82
N PRO A 113 25.89 -21.37 -13.37
CA PRO A 113 24.90 -20.33 -13.14
C PRO A 113 24.71 -20.05 -11.64
N TYR A 114 24.62 -18.77 -11.30
CA TYR A 114 24.49 -18.26 -9.92
C TYR A 114 25.71 -18.49 -9.02
N ASP A 115 26.85 -18.97 -9.56
CA ASP A 115 28.12 -18.83 -8.85
C ASP A 115 28.52 -17.34 -8.80
N VAL A 116 29.09 -16.90 -7.68
CA VAL A 116 29.58 -15.54 -7.46
C VAL A 116 31.06 -15.60 -7.12
N ASP A 117 31.90 -14.80 -7.78
CA ASP A 117 33.33 -14.80 -7.48
C ASP A 117 33.61 -14.25 -6.07
N ILE A 118 34.49 -14.94 -5.34
CA ILE A 118 35.04 -14.46 -4.08
C ILE A 118 36.14 -13.45 -4.41
N GLY A 119 35.81 -12.17 -4.29
CA GLY A 119 36.74 -11.08 -4.56
C GLY A 119 37.88 -11.02 -3.55
N ALA A 120 38.87 -10.15 -3.81
CA ALA A 120 40.01 -9.97 -2.91
C ALA A 120 39.65 -9.41 -1.52
N SER A 121 38.45 -8.85 -1.37
CA SER A 121 37.90 -8.30 -0.13
C SER A 121 36.41 -8.60 -0.03
N ALA A 122 35.83 -8.46 1.17
CA ALA A 122 34.38 -8.59 1.37
C ALA A 122 33.58 -7.62 0.50
N ALA A 123 34.05 -6.37 0.37
CA ALA A 123 33.44 -5.37 -0.51
C ALA A 123 33.43 -5.82 -1.98
N ALA A 124 34.54 -6.38 -2.48
CA ALA A 124 34.60 -6.91 -3.84
C ALA A 124 33.67 -8.12 -4.04
N SER A 125 33.52 -8.98 -3.04
CA SER A 125 32.55 -10.08 -3.07
C SER A 125 31.10 -9.56 -3.09
N LEU A 126 30.78 -8.46 -2.40
CA LEU A 126 29.47 -7.80 -2.48
C LEU A 126 29.23 -7.16 -3.85
N ASP A 127 30.24 -6.52 -4.44
CA ASP A 127 30.17 -6.00 -5.82
C ASP A 127 29.88 -7.13 -6.82
N ASN A 128 30.54 -8.29 -6.65
CA ASN A 128 30.31 -9.47 -7.47
C ASN A 128 28.90 -10.06 -7.25
N LEU A 129 28.39 -10.06 -6.02
CA LEU A 129 27.01 -10.51 -5.73
C LEU A 129 25.98 -9.58 -6.38
N LYS A 130 26.17 -8.26 -6.29
CA LYS A 130 25.34 -7.27 -6.98
C LYS A 130 25.32 -7.53 -8.49
N ALA A 131 26.50 -7.77 -9.05
CA ALA A 131 26.68 -8.08 -10.45
C ALA A 131 25.91 -9.33 -10.87
N ALA A 132 25.98 -10.41 -10.08
CA ALA A 132 25.24 -11.63 -10.33
C ALA A 132 23.71 -11.43 -10.26
N ILE A 133 23.22 -10.69 -9.25
CA ILE A 133 21.78 -10.42 -9.08
C ILE A 133 21.22 -9.63 -10.27
N ASN A 134 21.98 -8.67 -10.77
CA ASN A 134 21.54 -7.77 -11.84
C ASN A 134 21.93 -8.22 -13.25
N ASP A 135 22.67 -9.33 -13.38
CA ASP A 135 23.35 -9.72 -14.62
C ASP A 135 24.16 -8.55 -15.22
N SER A 136 25.00 -7.95 -14.38
CA SER A 136 25.80 -6.80 -14.75
C SER A 136 27.27 -7.06 -14.43
N GLY A 137 28.10 -7.36 -15.43
CA GLY A 137 29.52 -7.62 -15.20
C GLY A 137 30.10 -8.51 -16.29
N THR A 138 31.14 -9.29 -15.95
CA THR A 138 31.71 -10.27 -16.87
C THR A 138 31.42 -11.68 -16.38
N GLU A 139 30.55 -12.39 -17.10
CA GLU A 139 30.31 -13.82 -16.90
C GLU A 139 31.60 -14.65 -16.95
N GLY A 140 31.68 -15.68 -16.12
CA GLY A 140 32.87 -16.53 -15.93
C GLY A 140 34.03 -15.84 -15.23
N THR A 141 33.87 -14.59 -14.76
CA THR A 141 34.89 -13.85 -14.00
C THR A 141 34.30 -13.21 -12.76
N THR A 142 33.29 -12.35 -12.90
CA THR A 142 32.60 -11.68 -11.79
C THR A 142 31.57 -12.62 -11.14
N TYR A 143 30.89 -13.39 -11.97
CA TYR A 143 29.90 -14.39 -11.60
C TYR A 143 29.89 -15.49 -12.67
N GLY A 144 29.23 -16.61 -12.41
CA GLY A 144 29.27 -17.78 -13.28
C GLY A 144 28.59 -17.55 -14.63
N THR A 145 28.94 -18.37 -15.62
CA THR A 145 28.35 -18.27 -16.96
C THR A 145 26.87 -18.67 -16.95
N ASP A 146 26.10 -18.14 -17.89
CA ASP A 146 24.65 -18.37 -18.03
C ASP A 146 23.83 -17.94 -16.79
N THR A 147 24.36 -17.04 -15.96
CA THR A 147 23.61 -16.44 -14.84
C THR A 147 22.67 -15.36 -15.37
N ALA A 148 21.36 -15.60 -15.31
CA ALA A 148 20.38 -14.60 -15.69
C ALA A 148 20.07 -13.63 -14.53
N ALA A 149 19.66 -12.40 -14.86
CA ALA A 149 19.20 -11.42 -13.89
C ALA A 149 18.06 -11.97 -13.03
N HIS A 150 18.03 -11.61 -11.74
CA HIS A 150 17.02 -12.10 -10.83
C HIS A 150 15.61 -11.65 -11.27
N PRO A 151 14.63 -12.57 -11.41
CA PRO A 151 13.35 -12.25 -12.04
C PRO A 151 12.42 -11.35 -11.21
N ARG A 152 12.71 -11.16 -9.91
CA ARG A 152 11.80 -10.48 -8.97
C ARG A 152 12.43 -9.33 -8.18
N VAL A 153 13.75 -9.18 -8.23
CA VAL A 153 14.48 -8.20 -7.40
C VAL A 153 15.63 -7.56 -8.18
N THR A 154 16.15 -6.45 -7.67
CA THR A 154 17.31 -5.75 -8.19
C THR A 154 18.21 -5.35 -7.01
N ALA A 155 19.52 -5.56 -7.14
CA ALA A 155 20.49 -5.09 -6.17
C ALA A 155 20.83 -3.61 -6.44
N THR A 156 20.45 -2.71 -5.53
CA THR A 156 20.48 -1.25 -5.73
C THR A 156 21.71 -0.62 -5.07
N THR A 157 21.58 -0.02 -3.89
CA THR A 157 22.70 0.64 -3.20
C THR A 157 23.69 -0.41 -2.70
N ASN A 158 24.96 -0.27 -3.10
CA ASN A 158 26.07 -1.05 -2.56
C ASN A 158 27.06 -0.11 -1.88
N THR A 159 27.54 -0.53 -0.72
CA THR A 159 28.66 0.07 0.02
C THR A 159 29.68 -1.01 0.34
N ASP A 160 30.80 -0.65 0.95
CA ASP A 160 31.83 -1.62 1.35
C ASP A 160 31.30 -2.69 2.34
N THR A 161 30.20 -2.42 3.04
CA THR A 161 29.66 -3.31 4.09
C THR A 161 28.18 -3.63 3.94
N THR A 162 27.47 -3.07 2.97
CA THR A 162 26.03 -3.30 2.81
C THR A 162 25.61 -3.38 1.36
N GLN A 163 24.71 -4.30 1.07
CA GLN A 163 24.01 -4.42 -0.21
C GLN A 163 22.51 -4.35 0.02
N VAL A 164 21.86 -3.33 -0.53
CA VAL A 164 20.39 -3.20 -0.53
C VAL A 164 19.83 -3.95 -1.72
N VAL A 165 18.85 -4.82 -1.47
CA VAL A 165 18.10 -5.53 -2.51
C VAL A 165 16.65 -5.06 -2.46
N GLU A 166 16.12 -4.68 -3.61
CA GLU A 166 14.79 -4.09 -3.77
C GLU A 166 13.95 -4.94 -4.72
N ALA A 167 12.65 -5.07 -4.45
CA ALA A 167 11.72 -5.70 -5.36
C ALA A 167 11.62 -4.94 -6.70
N ILE A 168 11.38 -5.65 -7.80
CA ILE A 168 11.15 -4.98 -9.10
C ILE A 168 9.82 -4.22 -9.09
N ASN A 169 8.79 -4.83 -8.51
CA ASN A 169 7.44 -4.28 -8.46
C ASN A 169 7.22 -3.48 -7.17
N LEU A 170 6.45 -2.40 -7.28
CA LEU A 170 5.87 -1.67 -6.15
C LEU A 170 4.87 -2.57 -5.41
N GLY A 171 4.52 -2.19 -4.18
CA GLY A 171 3.51 -2.90 -3.41
C GLY A 171 4.07 -3.67 -2.22
N SER A 172 3.15 -4.05 -1.32
CA SER A 172 3.43 -4.91 -0.17
C SER A 172 3.57 -6.40 -0.52
N TYR A 173 3.22 -6.81 -1.74
CA TYR A 173 3.28 -8.22 -2.15
C TYR A 173 4.68 -8.83 -1.98
N ALA A 174 5.72 -8.03 -2.21
CA ALA A 174 7.09 -8.49 -2.05
C ALA A 174 7.56 -8.54 -0.59
N ASN A 175 6.79 -8.06 0.39
CA ASN A 175 7.14 -8.15 1.81
C ASN A 175 7.23 -9.60 2.32
N ASP A 176 6.63 -10.55 1.60
CA ASP A 176 6.71 -11.98 1.93
C ASP A 176 7.89 -12.68 1.25
N TYR A 177 8.71 -11.98 0.44
CA TYR A 177 9.88 -12.58 -0.21
C TYR A 177 10.91 -12.99 0.82
N LEU A 178 11.30 -14.26 0.78
CA LEU A 178 12.21 -14.83 1.77
C LEU A 178 13.67 -14.56 1.42
N VAL A 179 14.47 -14.28 2.43
CA VAL A 179 15.93 -14.16 2.31
C VAL A 179 16.64 -15.03 3.34
N SER A 180 17.79 -15.58 2.94
CA SER A 180 18.67 -16.30 3.86
C SER A 180 20.13 -16.24 3.40
N THR A 181 21.04 -16.54 4.31
CA THR A 181 22.47 -16.66 4.03
C THR A 181 23.05 -17.78 4.91
N THR A 182 24.04 -18.51 4.40
CA THR A 182 24.78 -19.50 5.17
C THR A 182 26.13 -18.98 5.66
N SER A 183 26.58 -17.82 5.17
CA SER A 183 27.85 -17.23 5.59
C SER A 183 27.77 -16.76 7.03
N ALA A 184 28.82 -17.01 7.81
CA ALA A 184 28.96 -16.47 9.16
C ALA A 184 29.26 -14.96 9.17
N HIS A 185 29.61 -14.38 8.01
CA HIS A 185 30.06 -12.99 7.86
C HIS A 185 29.05 -12.08 7.18
N LEU A 186 27.88 -12.64 6.82
CA LEU A 186 26.78 -11.91 6.21
C LEU A 186 25.52 -12.06 7.07
N SER A 187 24.76 -10.98 7.23
CA SER A 187 23.46 -11.01 7.91
C SER A 187 22.45 -10.14 7.19
N TRP A 188 21.24 -10.66 7.02
CA TRP A 188 20.08 -9.88 6.60
C TRP A 188 19.50 -9.10 7.79
N ASP A 189 18.87 -7.95 7.51
CA ASP A 189 18.13 -7.17 8.51
C ASP A 189 16.79 -7.82 8.92
N GLY A 190 16.32 -8.82 8.17
CA GLY A 190 15.16 -9.65 8.48
C GLY A 190 15.21 -11.01 7.78
N THR A 191 14.15 -11.80 7.91
CA THR A 191 13.98 -13.06 7.15
C THR A 191 13.19 -12.85 5.85
N THR A 192 12.58 -11.68 5.70
CA THR A 192 11.82 -11.28 4.52
C THR A 192 12.14 -9.83 4.15
N PHE A 193 11.71 -9.41 2.97
CA PHE A 193 11.71 -8.00 2.59
C PHE A 193 10.71 -7.21 3.47
N THR A 194 10.94 -5.91 3.62
CA THR A 194 10.07 -4.99 4.36
C THR A 194 9.86 -3.69 3.57
N ASP A 195 9.07 -2.78 4.14
CA ASP A 195 8.86 -1.41 3.62
C ASP A 195 8.13 -1.29 2.28
N GLY A 196 7.69 -2.40 1.68
CA GLY A 196 6.79 -2.38 0.55
C GLY A 196 5.43 -1.88 1.01
N THR A 197 4.99 -0.73 0.50
CA THR A 197 3.64 -0.21 0.75
C THR A 197 2.75 -0.56 -0.43
N PRO A 198 1.49 -0.96 -0.20
CA PRO A 198 0.55 -1.30 -1.25
C PRO A 198 0.51 -0.22 -2.32
N GLY A 199 0.56 -0.66 -3.58
CA GLY A 199 0.66 0.22 -4.70
C GLY A 199 0.00 -0.34 -5.94
N VAL A 200 -1.33 -0.24 -5.92
CA VAL A 200 -2.32 -0.35 -7.02
C VAL A 200 -3.76 -0.14 -6.51
N ASP A 201 -3.95 0.11 -5.21
CA ASP A 201 -5.24 0.43 -4.58
C ASP A 201 -5.11 1.70 -3.72
N PRO A 202 -6.19 2.49 -3.54
CA PRO A 202 -6.19 3.77 -2.83
C PRO A 202 -5.39 3.75 -1.52
N ILE A 203 -4.28 4.48 -1.50
CA ILE A 203 -3.63 4.85 -0.24
C ILE A 203 -4.60 5.79 0.47
N PRO A 204 -4.92 5.55 1.76
CA PRO A 204 -5.74 6.48 2.53
C PRO A 204 -5.20 7.90 2.36
N TYR A 205 -6.09 8.82 1.97
CA TYR A 205 -5.80 10.24 1.84
C TYR A 205 -4.93 10.66 0.65
N GLU A 206 -4.54 9.75 -0.25
CA GLU A 206 -3.83 10.11 -1.49
C GLU A 206 -4.68 9.76 -2.72
N VAL A 207 -4.65 10.63 -3.73
CA VAL A 207 -5.38 10.47 -4.98
C VAL A 207 -4.41 10.50 -6.16
N LEU A 208 -4.33 9.40 -6.89
CA LEU A 208 -3.46 9.31 -8.07
C LEU A 208 -3.95 10.26 -9.18
N LEU A 209 -3.07 11.14 -9.64
CA LEU A 209 -3.29 11.98 -10.81
C LEU A 209 -3.17 11.15 -12.08
N THR A 210 -4.09 11.40 -13.01
CA THR A 210 -4.12 10.73 -14.32
C THR A 210 -4.09 11.73 -15.48
N GLY A 211 -4.13 13.03 -15.17
CA GLY A 211 -4.26 14.11 -16.15
C GLY A 211 -5.68 14.21 -16.72
N VAL A 212 -6.63 13.47 -16.16
CA VAL A 212 -8.02 13.38 -16.61
C VAL A 212 -8.92 13.48 -15.37
N ALA A 213 -9.73 14.53 -15.30
CA ALA A 213 -10.57 14.83 -14.13
C ALA A 213 -11.56 13.71 -13.78
N ALA A 214 -12.13 13.02 -14.78
CA ALA A 214 -13.11 11.96 -14.52
C ALA A 214 -12.49 10.77 -13.78
N THR A 215 -11.29 10.34 -14.20
CA THR A 215 -10.55 9.24 -13.56
C THR A 215 -9.97 9.67 -12.22
N GLU A 216 -9.58 10.93 -12.05
CA GLU A 216 -9.19 11.49 -10.75
C GLU A 216 -10.34 11.49 -9.73
N LEU A 217 -11.57 11.82 -10.15
CA LEU A 217 -12.75 11.68 -9.30
C LEU A 217 -13.06 10.23 -8.94
N ASP A 218 -12.81 9.28 -9.84
CA ASP A 218 -12.95 7.85 -9.55
C ASP A 218 -11.86 7.35 -8.58
N ASN A 219 -10.63 7.87 -8.70
CA ASN A 219 -9.54 7.62 -7.74
C ASN A 219 -9.87 8.22 -6.36
N LEU A 220 -10.43 9.44 -6.31
CA LEU A 220 -10.88 10.06 -5.06
C LEU A 220 -11.98 9.23 -4.39
N LYS A 221 -12.97 8.72 -5.14
CA LYS A 221 -14.00 7.82 -4.58
C LYS A 221 -13.39 6.58 -3.96
N GLN A 222 -12.41 5.98 -4.63
CA GLN A 222 -11.69 4.82 -4.11
C GLN A 222 -10.93 5.19 -2.83
N ALA A 223 -10.25 6.33 -2.79
CA ALA A 223 -9.55 6.84 -1.59
C ALA A 223 -10.48 7.05 -0.40
N ILE A 224 -11.67 7.61 -0.63
CA ILE A 224 -12.70 7.79 0.41
C ILE A 224 -13.16 6.44 0.96
N ASN A 225 -13.46 5.49 0.07
CA ASN A 225 -13.98 4.17 0.49
C ASN A 225 -12.91 3.31 1.18
N ALA A 226 -11.63 3.50 0.87
CA ALA A 226 -10.53 2.78 1.50
C ALA A 226 -10.19 3.29 2.91
N GLY A 227 -10.41 4.57 3.18
CA GLY A 227 -10.25 5.14 4.53
C GLY A 227 -11.27 4.64 5.56
N ASP A 228 -12.37 4.03 5.11
CA ASP A 228 -13.47 3.52 5.96
C ASP A 228 -13.26 2.08 6.46
N THR A 229 -12.10 1.45 6.19
CA THR A 229 -11.82 0.09 6.68
C THR A 229 -11.64 -0.01 8.20
N GLU A 230 -11.66 1.12 8.93
CA GLU A 230 -11.69 1.13 10.40
C GLU A 230 -13.09 1.41 10.98
N ASN A 231 -14.17 1.03 10.27
CA ASN A 231 -15.49 0.97 10.88
C ASN A 231 -16.31 -0.26 10.46
N GLY A 232 -15.71 -1.44 10.64
CA GLY A 232 -16.39 -2.60 11.23
C GLY A 232 -17.81 -2.96 10.77
N LEU A 233 -18.05 -3.09 9.47
CA LEU A 233 -19.05 -4.01 8.93
C LEU A 233 -18.43 -4.75 7.74
N ASP A 234 -17.78 -5.85 8.09
CA ASP A 234 -17.48 -6.97 7.22
C ASP A 234 -18.71 -7.38 6.41
N GLY A 235 -18.44 -7.71 5.15
CA GLY A 235 -19.46 -7.81 4.12
C GLY A 235 -20.57 -8.82 4.41
N GLU A 236 -21.80 -8.37 4.17
CA GLU A 236 -22.83 -9.23 3.62
C GLU A 236 -23.53 -8.49 2.47
N GLY A 237 -23.50 -9.09 1.29
CA GLY A 237 -24.17 -8.54 0.12
C GLY A 237 -23.79 -9.15 -1.22
N THR A 238 -23.30 -10.39 -1.27
CA THR A 238 -23.36 -11.16 -2.52
C THR A 238 -24.84 -11.43 -2.82
N ASN A 239 -25.32 -10.75 -3.86
CA ASN A 239 -26.69 -10.81 -4.30
C ASN A 239 -27.01 -12.21 -4.85
N TRP A 240 -28.00 -12.83 -4.22
CA TRP A 240 -28.93 -13.87 -4.67
C TRP A 240 -28.96 -14.15 -6.18
N SER A 241 -28.67 -15.40 -6.53
CA SER A 241 -29.32 -16.14 -7.63
C SER A 241 -29.82 -17.47 -7.10
#